data_AF-W9IUJ3-F1
#
_entry.id   AF-W9IUJ3-F1
#
_cell.length_a   1.000
_cell.length_b   1.000
_cell.length_c   1.000
_cell.angle_alpha   90.00
_cell.angle_beta   90.00
_cell.angle_gamma   90.00
#
_symmetry.space_group_name_H-M   'P 1'
#
loop_
_entity.id
_entity.type
_entity.pdbx_description
1 polymer ?
#
loop_
_entity_poly.entity_id
_entity_poly.type
_entity_poly.pdbx_seq_one_letter_code
_entity_poly.pdbx_strand_id
1 'polypeptide(L)' 'MAPNTDIATRALVVALKAPCSGKTSPEVAEISGLSIRQVDRIYARAIENGFDPNARPLILKDEHLRDRPRSGRPAKATE' A
#
# COMPACT_ATOMS: atom_id res chain seq x y z
N MET A 1 -3.02 4.67 17.41
CA MET A 1 -1.90 4.08 16.64
C MET A 1 -2.53 3.20 15.58
N ALA A 2 -2.67 3.68 14.33
CA ALA A 2 -3.22 2.82 13.27
C ALA A 2 -2.32 1.59 13.14
N PRO A 3 -2.86 0.37 13.09
CA PRO A 3 -2.03 -0.81 12.90
C PRO A 3 -1.29 -0.59 11.59
N ASN A 4 0.04 -0.55 11.67
CA ASN A 4 0.86 -0.59 10.47
C ASN A 4 0.58 -1.96 9.87
N THR A 5 -0.34 -2.02 8.90
CA THR A 5 -0.62 -3.22 8.11
C THR A 5 0.71 -3.75 7.62
N ASP A 6 0.99 -5.03 7.87
CA ASP A 6 2.28 -5.64 7.56
C ASP A 6 2.60 -5.49 6.06
N ILE A 7 3.89 -5.43 5.73
CA ILE A 7 4.35 -5.26 4.36
C ILE A 7 3.86 -6.41 3.48
N ALA A 8 3.76 -7.63 4.01
CA ALA A 8 3.22 -8.78 3.29
C ALA A 8 1.73 -8.61 2.95
N THR A 9 0.93 -8.07 3.89
CA THR A 9 -0.49 -7.78 3.64
C THR A 9 -0.65 -6.69 2.58
N ARG A 10 0.21 -5.67 2.56
CA ARG A 10 0.19 -4.65 1.49
C ARG A 10 0.58 -5.25 0.14
N ALA A 11 1.58 -6.13 0.13
CA ALA A 11 2.01 -6.83 -1.06
C ALA A 11 0.86 -7.66 -1.66
N LEU A 12 0.14 -8.39 -0.80
CA LEU A 12 -1.05 -9.16 -1.19
C LEU A 12 -2.11 -8.25 -1.84
N VAL A 13 -2.43 -7.11 -1.22
CA VAL A 13 -3.40 -6.15 -1.76
C VAL A 13 -2.97 -5.64 -3.14
N VAL A 14 -1.71 -5.24 -3.30
CA VAL A 14 -1.20 -4.72 -4.58
C VAL A 14 -1.21 -5.79 -5.66
N ALA A 15 -0.78 -7.00 -5.33
CA ALA A 15 -0.76 -8.12 -6.28
C ALA A 15 -2.17 -8.51 -6.76
N LEU A 16 -3.15 -8.57 -5.85
CA LEU A 16 -4.53 -8.95 -6.20
C LEU A 16 -5.23 -7.87 -7.05
N LYS A 17 -4.92 -6.61 -6.78
CA LYS A 17 -5.52 -5.46 -7.47
C LYS A 17 -4.80 -5.08 -8.76
N ALA A 18 -3.56 -5.52 -8.93
CA ALA A 18 -2.82 -5.32 -10.17
C ALA A 18 -3.60 -5.91 -11.37
N PRO A 19 -3.51 -5.32 -12.57
CA PRO A 19 -4.27 -5.74 -13.74
C PRO A 19 -4.06 -7.21 -14.15
N CYS A 20 -2.96 -7.83 -13.74
CA CYS A 20 -2.70 -9.25 -13.97
C CYS A 20 -3.64 -10.19 -13.19
N SER A 21 -4.15 -9.75 -12.03
CA SER A 21 -5.15 -10.46 -11.23
C SER A 21 -6.55 -9.87 -11.41
N GLY A 22 -6.65 -8.54 -11.58
CA GLY A 22 -7.88 -7.85 -11.99
C GLY A 22 -8.98 -7.80 -10.94
N LYS A 23 -8.69 -8.07 -9.65
CA LYS A 23 -9.72 -8.05 -8.60
C LYS A 23 -10.14 -6.64 -8.24
N THR A 24 -11.42 -6.50 -7.94
CA THR A 24 -12.03 -5.25 -7.47
C THR A 24 -11.70 -4.98 -6.00
N SER A 25 -11.77 -3.72 -5.56
CA SER A 25 -11.50 -3.38 -4.16
C SER A 25 -12.41 -4.10 -3.14
N PRO A 26 -13.72 -4.33 -3.40
CA PRO A 26 -14.56 -5.14 -2.53
C PRO A 26 -14.09 -6.59 -2.37
N GLU A 27 -13.72 -7.26 -3.47
CA GLU A 27 -13.21 -8.63 -3.41
C GLU A 27 -11.88 -8.71 -2.65
N VAL A 28 -10.99 -7.74 -2.87
CA VAL A 28 -9.71 -7.68 -2.14
C VAL A 28 -9.93 -7.38 -0.66
N ALA A 29 -10.92 -6.56 -0.31
CA ALA A 29 -11.30 -6.28 1.07
C ALA A 29 -11.81 -7.55 1.77
N GLU A 30 -12.65 -8.33 1.09
CA GLU A 30 -13.14 -9.62 1.59
C GLU A 30 -11.99 -10.61 1.82
N ILE A 31 -11.07 -10.74 0.86
CA ILE A 31 -9.91 -11.66 0.95
C ILE A 31 -8.92 -11.23 2.06
N SER A 32 -8.65 -9.94 2.17
CA SER A 32 -7.61 -9.42 3.08
C SER A 32 -8.11 -9.10 4.49
N GLY A 33 -9.43 -9.07 4.71
CA GLY A 33 -10.04 -8.60 5.95
C GLY A 33 -9.87 -7.09 6.21
N LEU A 34 -9.43 -6.32 5.21
CA LEU A 34 -9.28 -4.87 5.30
C LEU A 34 -10.55 -4.15 4.83
N SER A 35 -10.76 -2.92 5.30
CA SER A 35 -11.79 -2.07 4.69
C SER A 35 -11.43 -1.72 3.25
N ILE A 36 -12.45 -1.54 2.39
CA ILE A 36 -12.29 -1.08 1.00
C ILE A 36 -11.42 0.19 0.93
N ARG A 37 -11.63 1.14 1.85
CA ARG A 37 -10.82 2.36 1.96
C ARG A 37 -9.34 2.09 2.22
N GLN A 38 -9.01 1.08 3.01
CA GLN A 38 -7.61 0.69 3.25
C GLN A 38 -7.00 0.05 2.02
N VAL A 39 -7.74 -0.82 1.33
CA VAL A 39 -7.31 -1.42 0.05
C VAL A 39 -7.00 -0.34 -0.98
N ASP A 40 -7.90 0.63 -1.17
CA ASP A 40 -7.70 1.75 -2.09
C ASP A 40 -6.49 2.60 -1.71
N ARG A 41 -6.32 2.91 -0.42
CA ARG A 41 -5.19 3.70 0.07
C ARG A 41 -3.86 2.98 -0.13
N ILE A 42 -3.78 1.68 0.15
CA ILE A 42 -2.56 0.89 -0.05
C ILE A 42 -2.17 0.89 -1.53
N TYR A 43 -3.13 0.64 -2.42
CA TYR A 43 -2.89 0.58 -3.85
C TYR A 43 -2.46 1.94 -4.42
N ALA A 44 -3.16 3.02 -4.05
CA ALA A 44 -2.81 4.38 -4.46
C ALA A 44 -1.39 4.75 -4.00
N ARG A 45 -1.05 4.42 -2.74
CA ARG A 45 0.28 4.71 -2.20
C ARG A 45 1.40 3.92 -2.87
N ALA A 46 1.12 2.68 -3.28
CA ALA A 46 2.07 1.91 -4.08
C ALA A 46 2.39 2.62 -5.40
N ILE A 47 1.36 3.12 -6.09
CA ILE A 47 1.52 3.90 -7.33
C ILE A 47 2.31 5.19 -7.07
N GLU A 48 1.98 5.93 -6.01
CA GLU A 48 2.71 7.15 -5.60
C GLU A 48 4.18 6.89 -5.28
N ASN A 49 4.51 5.69 -4.81
CA ASN A 49 5.87 5.26 -4.50
C ASN A 49 6.59 4.63 -5.72
N GLY A 50 5.98 4.66 -6.92
CA GLY A 50 6.63 4.25 -8.17
C GLY A 50 6.26 2.85 -8.68
N PHE A 51 5.25 2.18 -8.09
CA PHE A 51 4.73 0.93 -8.65
C PHE A 51 4.04 1.18 -10.00
N ASP A 52 4.51 0.49 -11.05
CA ASP A 52 3.86 0.46 -12.36
C ASP A 52 2.97 -0.80 -12.51
N PRO A 53 1.63 -0.66 -12.55
CA PRO A 53 0.71 -1.79 -12.69
C PRO A 53 0.73 -2.44 -14.09
N ASN A 54 1.22 -1.72 -15.10
CA ASN A 54 1.25 -2.18 -16.49
C ASN A 54 2.59 -2.82 -16.86
N ALA A 55 3.62 -2.66 -16.04
CA ALA A 55 4.91 -3.29 -16.23
C ALA A 55 4.78 -4.82 -16.36
N ARG A 56 5.52 -5.39 -17.31
CA ARG A 56 5.64 -6.83 -17.54
C ARG A 56 7.13 -7.17 -17.62
N PRO A 57 7.65 -8.06 -16.75
CA PRO A 57 6.97 -8.78 -15.67
C PRO A 57 6.46 -7.84 -14.55
N LEU A 58 5.55 -8.33 -13.71
CA LEU A 58 5.10 -7.58 -12.53
C LEU A 58 6.28 -7.42 -11.56
N ILE A 59 6.65 -6.18 -11.24
CA ILE A 59 7.74 -5.89 -10.31
C ILE A 59 7.16 -5.28 -9.04
N LEU A 60 7.22 -6.03 -7.95
CA LEU A 60 6.84 -5.59 -6.62
C LEU A 60 8.07 -5.54 -5.73
N LYS A 61 8.27 -4.42 -5.05
CA LYS A 61 9.40 -4.18 -4.16
C LYS A 61 8.92 -3.55 -2.87
N ASP A 62 9.67 -3.77 -1.79
CA ASP A 62 9.38 -3.17 -0.48
C ASP A 62 9.26 -1.64 -0.54
N GLU A 63 10.07 -0.98 -1.38
CA GLU A 63 10.08 0.47 -1.52
C GLU A 63 8.71 1.03 -1.97
N HIS A 64 7.97 0.29 -2.78
CA HIS A 64 6.62 0.68 -3.18
C HIS A 64 5.63 0.61 -2.00
N LEU A 65 5.85 -0.28 -1.05
CA LEU A 65 4.88 -0.64 0.00
C LEU A 65 5.15 0.03 1.35
N ARG A 66 6.37 0.56 1.55
CA ARG A 66 6.77 1.24 2.77
C ARG A 66 5.98 2.54 2.95
N ASP A 67 5.54 2.79 4.18
CA ASP A 67 5.00 4.10 4.52
C ASP A 67 6.13 5.12 4.50
N ARG A 68 5.81 6.34 4.05
CA ARG A 68 6.73 7.46 4.22
C ARG A 68 6.99 7.68 5.71
N PRO A 69 8.22 8.07 6.09
CA PRO A 69 8.49 8.50 7.45
C PRO A 69 7.42 9.51 7.86
N ARG A 70 6.78 9.29 9.01
CA ARG A 70 5.86 10.29 9.55
C ARG A 70 6.72 11.51 9.82
N SER A 71 6.43 12.64 9.18
CA SER A 71 6.98 13.92 9.60
C SER A 71 6.54 14.10 11.05
N GLY A 72 7.48 13.87 11.98
CA GLY A 72 7.22 14.06 13.39
C GLY A 72 6.85 15.51 13.66
N ARG A 73 6.31 15.77 14.85
CA ARG A 73 6.20 17.14 15.34
C ARG A 73 7.60 17.75 15.36
N PRO A 74 7.83 18.93 14.77
CA PRO A 74 9.09 19.63 14.93
C PRO A 74 9.41 19.77 16.42
N ALA A 75 10.61 19.37 16.85
CA ALA A 75 11.02 19.57 18.23
C ALA A 75 11.09 21.08 18.50
N LYS A 76 10.48 21.53 19.62
CA LYS A 76 10.67 22.91 20.08
C LYS A 76 12.16 23.11 20.34
N ALA A 77 12.81 24.03 19.63
CA ALA A 77 14.10 24.54 20.05
C ALA A 77 13.92 25.17 21.44
N THR A 78 14.73 24.72 22.39
CA THR A 78 14.85 25.36 23.70
C THR A 78 16.21 26.04 23.69
N GLU A 79 16.23 27.36 23.82
CA GLU A 79 17.42 28.14 24.20
C GLU A 79 17.66 28.03 25.71
#